data_AF-A0A8T4P907-F1
#
_entry.id   AF-A0A8T4P907-F1
#
_cell.length_a   1.000
_cell.length_b   1.000
_cell.length_c   1.000
_cell.angle_alpha   90.00
_cell.angle_beta   90.00
_cell.angle_gamma   90.00
#
_symmetry.space_group_name_H-M   'P 1'
#
loop_
_entity.id
_entity.type
_entity.pdbx_description
1 polymer ?
#
loop_
_entity_poly.entity_id
_entity_poly.type
_entity_poly.pdbx_seq_one_letter_code
_entity_poly.pdbx_strand_id
1 'polypeptide(L)' 'MKKQAKDIKKGDKIKIAGKDFIVEELEISDIGKQGKRKVRIEASGAEKIVIVRPEDYPFESE' A
#
# COMPACT_ATOMS: atom_id res chain seq x y z
N MET A 1 9.31 0.20 10.61
CA MET A 1 8.72 1.53 10.92
C MET A 1 7.30 1.63 10.38
N LYS A 2 6.41 2.46 10.94
CA LYS A 2 5.08 2.66 10.34
C LYS A 2 5.20 3.70 9.22
N LYS A 3 4.99 3.31 7.96
CA LYS A 3 4.85 4.22 6.80
C LYS A 3 3.38 4.44 6.51
N GLN A 4 2.99 5.58 5.96
CA GLN A 4 1.62 5.76 5.45
C GLN A 4 1.51 5.13 4.05
N ALA A 5 0.30 4.79 3.63
CA ALA A 5 0.06 4.21 2.30
C ALA A 5 0.63 5.07 1.17
N LYS A 6 0.59 6.40 1.32
CA LYS A 6 1.17 7.36 0.36
C LYS A 6 2.71 7.35 0.28
N ASP A 7 3.38 6.89 1.33
CA ASP A 7 4.84 6.90 1.44
C ASP A 7 5.47 5.59 0.94
N ILE A 8 4.63 4.60 0.62
CA ILE A 8 5.03 3.30 0.08
C ILE A 8 5.48 3.47 -1.37
N LYS A 9 6.63 2.88 -1.70
CA LYS A 9 7.18 2.87 -3.05
C LYS A 9 7.27 1.45 -3.59
N LYS A 10 7.31 1.34 -4.92
CA LYS A 10 7.62 0.08 -5.60
C LYS A 10 8.97 -0.44 -5.11
N GLY A 11 9.03 -1.72 -4.76
CA GLY A 11 10.19 -2.37 -4.17
C GLY A 11 10.29 -2.28 -2.65
N ASP A 12 9.43 -1.51 -1.97
CA ASP A 12 9.36 -1.55 -0.51
C ASP A 12 8.85 -2.92 -0.03
N LYS A 13 9.39 -3.38 1.11
CA LYS A 13 8.85 -4.51 1.86
C LYS A 13 7.79 -4.01 2.83
N ILE A 14 6.58 -4.55 2.69
CA ILE A 14 5.45 -4.23 3.56
C ILE A 14 4.94 -5.50 4.24
N LYS A 15 4.48 -5.36 5.47
CA LYS A 15 3.91 -6.45 6.25
C LYS A 15 2.39 -6.35 6.25
N ILE A 16 1.74 -7.38 5.74
CA ILE A 16 0.27 -7.47 5.69
C ILE A 16 -0.14 -8.75 6.39
N ALA A 17 -0.97 -8.64 7.43
CA ALA A 17 -1.45 -9.77 8.21
C ALA A 17 -0.31 -10.70 8.73
N GLY A 18 0.82 -10.09 9.12
CA GLY A 18 1.99 -10.80 9.63
C GLY A 18 2.88 -11.46 8.57
N LYS A 19 2.53 -11.36 7.28
CA LYS A 19 3.33 -11.87 6.16
C LYS A 19 4.04 -10.73 5.44
N ASP A 20 5.25 -11.00 4.96
CA ASP A 20 6.06 -10.03 4.23
C ASP A 20 5.74 -10.10 2.73
N PHE A 21 5.55 -8.92 2.13
CA PHE A 21 5.28 -8.75 0.71
C PHE A 21 6.17 -7.66 0.13
N ILE A 22 6.48 -7.78 -1.16
CA ILE A 22 7.23 -6.80 -1.94
C ILE A 22 6.24 -6.06 -2.84
N VAL A 23 6.24 -4.74 -2.79
CA VAL A 23 5.36 -3.91 -3.63
C VAL A 23 5.81 -3.99 -5.09
N GLU A 24 4.96 -4.50 -5.97
CA GLU A 24 5.19 -4.56 -7.42
C GLU A 24 4.64 -3.34 -8.13
N GLU A 25 3.47 -2.86 -7.73
CA GLU A 25 2.77 -1.76 -8.38
C GLU A 25 1.95 -0.96 -7.37
N LEU A 26 1.82 0.34 -7.65
CA LEU A 26 1.11 1.27 -6.78
C LEU A 26 0.35 2.25 -7.66
N GLU A 27 -0.95 2.37 -7.41
CA GLU A 27 -1.85 3.25 -8.14
C GLU A 27 -2.55 4.15 -7.13
N ILE A 28 -2.39 5.47 -7.30
CA ILE A 28 -3.05 6.47 -6.45
C ILE A 28 -4.25 7.00 -7.24
N SER A 29 -5.45 6.82 -6.71
CA SER A 29 -6.69 7.28 -7.31
C SER A 29 -7.27 8.46 -6.53
N ASP A 30 -7.45 9.57 -7.25
CA ASP A 30 -8.17 10.75 -6.77
C ASP A 30 -9.68 10.54 -6.94
N ILE A 31 -10.36 10.04 -5.90
CA ILE A 31 -11.82 9.90 -5.90
C ILE A 31 -12.46 11.19 -5.39
N GLY A 32 -12.71 12.13 -6.31
CA GLY A 32 -13.69 13.21 -6.19
C GLY A 32 -13.31 14.46 -5.36
N LYS A 33 -14.01 15.57 -5.65
CA LYS A 33 -13.74 16.96 -5.20
C LYS A 33 -13.55 17.21 -3.67
N GLN A 34 -13.83 16.25 -2.80
CA GLN A 34 -13.68 16.36 -1.33
C GLN A 34 -13.26 15.04 -0.62
N GLY A 35 -12.83 14.00 -1.36
CA GLY A 35 -12.46 12.69 -0.78
C GLY A 35 -10.96 12.54 -0.49
N LYS A 36 -10.59 11.77 0.54
CA LYS A 36 -9.19 11.33 0.75
C LYS A 36 -8.76 10.43 -0.40
N ARG A 37 -7.52 10.59 -0.87
CA ARG A 37 -6.96 9.76 -1.94
C ARG A 37 -6.95 8.29 -1.52
N LYS A 38 -7.22 7.40 -2.46
CA LYS A 38 -7.06 5.96 -2.24
C LYS A 38 -5.78 5.50 -2.90
N VAL A 39 -5.05 4.67 -2.19
CA VAL A 39 -3.85 4.01 -2.66
C VAL A 39 -4.19 2.55 -2.85
N ARG A 40 -4.05 2.10 -4.10
CA ARG A 40 -4.09 0.69 -4.49
C ARG A 40 -2.65 0.20 -4.55
N ILE A 41 -2.36 -0.86 -3.82
CA ILE A 41 -1.04 -1.47 -3.71
C ILE A 41 -1.17 -2.90 -4.18
N GLU A 42 -0.40 -3.25 -5.20
CA GLU A 42 -0.20 -4.63 -5.63
C GLU A 42 1.15 -5.10 -5.10
N ALA A 43 1.13 -6.16 -4.29
CA ALA A 43 2.34 -6.70 -3.69
C ALA A 43 2.42 -8.21 -3.93
N SER A 44 3.64 -8.70 -4.16
CA SER A 44 3.94 -10.11 -4.36
C SER A 44 4.78 -10.66 -3.21
N GLY A 45 4.43 -11.87 -2.78
CA GLY A 45 5.14 -12.63 -1.75
C GLY A 45 4.97 -14.11 -2.03
N ALA A 46 4.39 -14.85 -1.08
CA ALA A 46 3.92 -16.23 -1.35
C ALA A 46 2.75 -16.27 -2.34
N GLU A 47 1.92 -15.23 -2.35
CA GLU A 47 0.78 -15.04 -3.24
C GLU A 47 0.71 -13.56 -3.63
N LYS A 48 0.08 -13.23 -4.77
CA LYS A 48 -0.18 -11.84 -5.14
C LYS A 48 -1.37 -11.30 -4.34
N ILE A 49 -1.23 -10.12 -3.75
CA ILE A 49 -2.28 -9.44 -3.02
C ILE A 49 -2.49 -8.03 -3.56
N VAL A 50 -3.75 -7.63 -3.67
CA VAL A 50 -4.15 -6.27 -4.05
C VAL A 50 -4.89 -5.66 -2.87
N ILE A 51 -4.41 -4.51 -2.40
CA ILE A 51 -4.97 -3.81 -1.25
C ILE A 51 -5.34 -2.39 -1.66
N VAL A 52 -6.55 -1.96 -1.32
CA VAL A 52 -7.00 -0.59 -1.53
C VAL A 52 -7.26 0.04 -0.17
N ARG A 53 -6.53 1.09 0.18
CA ARG A 53 -6.64 1.81 1.45
C ARG A 53 -6.56 3.32 1.24
N PRO A 54 -7.06 4.14 2.19
CA PRO A 54 -6.81 5.57 2.20
C PRO A 54 -5.31 5.90 2.25
N GLU A 55 -4.91 7.07 1.73
CA GLU A 55 -3.51 7.52 1.71
C GLU A 55 -2.85 7.64 3.10
N ASP A 56 -3.66 7.91 4.11
CA ASP A 56 -3.23 8.07 5.51
C ASP A 56 -3.23 6.76 6.30
N TYR A 57 -3.62 5.64 5.66
CA TYR A 57 -3.64 4.34 6.32
C TYR A 57 -2.22 3.91 6.71
N PRO A 58 -1.98 3.53 7.97
CA PRO A 58 -0.66 3.10 8.42
C PRO A 58 -0.36 1.68 7.95
N PHE A 59 0.80 1.50 7.32
CA PHE A 59 1.40 0.22 6.98
C PHE A 59 2.65 -0.03 7.81
N GLU A 60 2.86 -1.29 8.17
CA GLU A 60 4.14 -1.74 8.69
C GLU A 60 5.08 -1.96 7.51
N SER A 61 6.13 -1.14 7.41
CA SER A 61 7.20 -1.31 6.44
C SER A 61 8.50 -1.62 7.18
N GLU A 62 9.29 -2.53 6.61
CA GLU A 62 10.65 -2.78 7.10
C GLU A 62 11.66 -1.81 6.47
#